data_AF-W4KMD8-F1
#
_entry.id   AF-W4KMD8-F1
#
_cell.length_a   1.000
_cell.length_b   1.000
_cell.length_c   1.000
_cell.angle_alpha   90.00
_cell.angle_beta   90.00
_cell.angle_gamma   90.00
#
_symmetry.space_group_name_H-M   'P 1'
#
loop_
_entity.id
_entity.type
_entity.pdbx_description
1 polymer ?
#
loop_
_entity_poly.entity_id
_entity_poly.type
_entity_poly.pdbx_seq_one_letter_code
_entity_poly.pdbx_strand_id
1 'polypeptide(L)'
;SMSSQSSDIPSFFEDELKKALREQTYGIDSSKLLGSTALDATAEITIIEGTTIKVMLFTSGFQVSPGGSALVGMIFETLEELLLAVSPLYAAKQGQELLARLEQLSNKP
;
A
#
# COMPACT_ATOMS: atom_id res chain seq x y z
N SER A 1 -26.69 31.48 8.38
CA SER A 1 -26.07 30.44 7.54
C SER A 1 -25.03 29.72 8.36
N MET A 2 -25.36 28.53 8.85
CA MET A 2 -24.44 27.70 9.62
C MET A 2 -23.53 26.95 8.64
N SER A 3 -22.23 27.17 8.76
CA SER A 3 -21.17 26.43 8.06
C SER A 3 -21.06 25.03 8.66
N SER A 4 -21.50 24.02 7.89
CA SER A 4 -21.26 22.62 8.21
C SER A 4 -19.77 22.30 8.03
N GLN A 5 -18.99 22.37 9.09
CA GLN A 5 -17.73 21.62 9.16
C GLN A 5 -18.10 20.14 9.27
N SER A 6 -18.07 19.42 8.16
CA SER A 6 -18.02 17.96 8.20
C SER A 6 -16.66 17.59 8.78
N SER A 7 -16.64 17.17 10.03
CA SER A 7 -15.56 16.32 10.53
C SER A 7 -15.68 15.01 9.74
N ASP A 8 -15.01 14.94 8.60
CA ASP A 8 -14.90 13.72 7.80
C ASP A 8 -14.18 12.68 8.66
N ILE A 9 -14.96 11.78 9.27
CA ILE A 9 -14.44 10.62 9.96
C ILE A 9 -13.79 9.76 8.86
N PRO A 10 -12.47 9.48 8.94
CA PRO A 10 -11.80 8.62 7.97
C PRO A 10 -12.53 7.28 7.89
N SER A 11 -12.73 6.77 6.67
CA SER A 11 -13.31 5.44 6.54
C SER A 11 -12.31 4.39 7.05
N PHE A 12 -12.82 3.26 7.55
CA PHE A 12 -11.98 2.13 7.96
C PHE A 12 -10.94 1.75 6.88
N PHE A 13 -11.37 1.75 5.61
CA PHE A 13 -10.51 1.43 4.49
C PHE A 13 -9.43 2.50 4.24
N GLU A 14 -9.72 3.76 4.51
CA GLU A 14 -8.72 4.82 4.42
C GLU A 14 -7.60 4.62 5.44
N ASP A 15 -7.96 4.37 6.69
CA ASP A 15 -6.99 4.17 7.77
C ASP A 15 -6.16 2.91 7.54
N GLU A 16 -6.80 1.82 7.12
CA GLU A 16 -6.11 0.55 6.85
C GLU A 16 -5.20 0.67 5.61
N LEU A 17 -5.64 1.33 4.54
CA LEU A 17 -4.78 1.56 3.38
C LEU A 17 -3.59 2.46 3.74
N LYS A 18 -3.82 3.54 4.50
CA LYS A 18 -2.72 4.40 4.99
C LYS A 18 -1.73 3.64 5.86
N LYS A 19 -2.22 2.74 6.72
CA LYS A 19 -1.38 1.88 7.56
C LYS A 19 -0.54 0.94 6.71
N ALA A 20 -1.16 0.21 5.78
CA ALA A 20 -0.46 -0.68 4.86
C ALA A 20 0.62 0.07 4.06
N LEU A 21 0.32 1.25 3.52
CA LEU A 21 1.30 2.08 2.82
C LEU A 21 2.50 2.48 3.69
N ARG A 22 2.28 2.82 4.97
CA ARG A 22 3.36 3.14 5.91
C ARG A 22 4.25 1.95 6.22
N GLU A 23 3.65 0.77 6.37
CA GLU A 23 4.37 -0.47 6.64
C GLU A 23 5.30 -0.85 5.48
N GLN A 24 4.90 -0.53 4.24
CA GLN A 24 5.66 -0.85 3.04
C GLN A 24 6.57 0.28 2.53
N THR A 25 6.88 1.28 3.36
CA THR A 25 7.75 2.43 2.99
C THR A 25 9.14 2.04 2.50
N TYR A 26 9.68 0.90 2.95
CA TYR A 26 10.94 0.39 2.42
C TYR A 26 10.79 -0.09 0.97
N GLY A 27 9.61 -0.53 0.57
CA GLY A 27 9.34 -1.18 -0.72
C GLY A 27 8.67 -0.29 -1.77
N ILE A 28 8.32 0.95 -1.44
CA ILE A 28 7.67 1.90 -2.33
C ILE A 28 8.50 3.18 -2.41
N ASP A 29 8.57 3.79 -3.59
CA ASP A 29 9.26 5.07 -3.79
C ASP A 29 8.37 6.23 -3.31
N SER A 30 7.10 6.22 -3.70
CA SER A 30 6.12 7.20 -3.25
C SER A 30 4.71 6.62 -3.25
N SER A 31 3.82 7.22 -2.45
CA SER A 31 2.40 6.89 -2.48
C SER A 31 1.54 8.12 -2.24
N LYS A 32 0.32 8.10 -2.81
CA LYS A 32 -0.67 9.15 -2.67
C LYS A 32 -2.06 8.53 -2.56
N LEU A 33 -2.77 8.82 -1.48
CA LEU A 33 -4.18 8.48 -1.37
C LEU A 33 -4.99 9.30 -2.38
N LEU A 34 -5.81 8.62 -3.19
CA LEU A 34 -6.66 9.27 -4.19
C LEU A 34 -8.07 9.54 -3.67
N GLY A 35 -8.56 8.70 -2.76
CA GLY A 35 -9.87 8.86 -2.14
C GLY A 35 -10.30 7.60 -1.39
N SER A 36 -11.38 7.73 -0.65
CA SER A 36 -11.98 6.66 0.15
C SER A 36 -13.50 6.79 0.13
N THR A 37 -14.16 5.65 0.30
CA THR A 37 -15.59 5.54 0.54
C THR A 37 -15.84 4.66 1.77
N ALA A 38 -17.11 4.40 2.08
CA ALA A 38 -17.46 3.43 3.11
C ALA A 38 -17.14 1.97 2.72
N LEU A 39 -16.85 1.69 1.44
CA LEU A 39 -16.66 0.33 0.91
C LEU A 39 -15.24 0.06 0.42
N ASP A 40 -14.45 1.11 0.18
CA ASP A 40 -13.10 0.99 -0.36
C ASP A 40 -12.22 2.22 -0.05
N ALA A 41 -10.93 2.07 -0.33
CA ALA A 41 -10.00 3.18 -0.44
C ALA A 41 -9.02 2.92 -1.59
N THR A 42 -8.62 3.98 -2.27
CA THR A 42 -7.74 3.90 -3.44
C THR A 42 -6.51 4.78 -3.25
N ALA A 43 -5.35 4.24 -3.62
CA ALA A 43 -4.08 4.97 -3.64
C ALA A 43 -3.34 4.74 -4.95
N GLU A 44 -2.48 5.70 -5.27
CA GLU A 44 -1.45 5.58 -6.29
C GLU A 44 -0.12 5.28 -5.61
N ILE A 45 0.63 4.32 -6.12
CA ILE A 45 1.91 3.87 -5.58
C ILE A 45 2.92 3.86 -6.72
N THR A 46 4.05 4.52 -6.52
CA THR A 46 5.24 4.34 -7.37
C THR A 46 6.11 3.29 -6.73
N ILE A 47 6.30 2.16 -7.41
CA ILE A 47 7.19 1.07 -6.97
C ILE A 47 8.65 1.42 -7.24
N ILE A 48 9.59 0.65 -6.69
CA ILE A 48 11.04 0.92 -6.76
C ILE A 48 11.55 0.98 -8.21
N GLU A 49 10.91 0.24 -9.12
CA GLU A 49 11.19 0.26 -10.56
C GLU A 49 10.79 1.57 -11.25
N GLY A 50 10.12 2.49 -10.56
CA GLY A 50 9.62 3.76 -11.09
C GLY A 50 8.25 3.66 -11.77
N THR A 51 7.66 2.47 -11.84
CA THR A 51 6.31 2.27 -12.38
C THR A 51 5.27 2.74 -11.36
N THR A 52 4.26 3.46 -11.82
CA THR A 52 3.15 3.88 -10.97
C THR A 52 1.95 2.97 -11.19
N ILE A 53 1.43 2.40 -10.11
CA ILE A 53 0.22 1.57 -10.09
C ILE A 53 -0.83 2.19 -9.20
N LYS A 54 -2.10 1.94 -9.53
CA LYS A 54 -3.22 2.31 -8.68
C LYS A 54 -3.71 1.07 -7.93
N VAL A 55 -3.75 1.13 -6.62
CA VAL A 55 -4.21 0.05 -5.76
C VAL A 55 -5.52 0.43 -5.09
N MET A 56 -6.39 -0.55 -4.90
CA MET A 56 -7.64 -0.41 -4.18
C MET A 56 -7.68 -1.43 -3.06
N LEU A 57 -8.02 -0.98 -1.86
CA LEU A 57 -8.36 -1.81 -0.71
C LEU A 57 -9.87 -1.82 -0.55
N PHE A 58 -10.45 -3.00 -0.40
CA PHE A 58 -11.87 -3.21 -0.14
C PHE A 58 -12.04 -4.47 0.72
N THR A 59 -13.27 -4.87 1.01
CA THR A 59 -13.56 -5.96 1.96
C THR A 59 -12.84 -7.28 1.66
N SER A 60 -12.56 -7.60 0.39
CA SER A 60 -11.89 -8.86 0.02
C SER A 60 -10.37 -8.77 -0.04
N GLY A 61 -9.78 -7.58 0.14
CA GLY A 61 -8.34 -7.38 0.12
C GLY A 61 -7.90 -6.28 -0.85
N PHE A 62 -6.70 -6.45 -1.39
CA PHE A 62 -6.02 -5.50 -2.26
C PHE A 62 -6.07 -5.94 -3.71
N GLN A 63 -6.26 -4.99 -4.63
CA GLN A 63 -6.16 -5.25 -6.06
C GLN A 63 -5.52 -4.08 -6.80
N VAL A 64 -4.92 -4.37 -7.95
CA VAL A 64 -4.51 -3.33 -8.91
C VAL A 64 -5.74 -2.89 -9.69
N SER A 65 -5.99 -1.58 -9.73
CA SER A 65 -7.10 -1.02 -10.51
C SER A 65 -6.92 -1.32 -12.01
N PRO A 66 -8.02 -1.43 -12.77
CA PRO A 66 -7.96 -1.69 -14.21
C PRO A 66 -7.13 -0.63 -14.94
N GLY A 67 -6.03 -1.04 -15.57
CA GLY A 67 -5.08 -0.14 -16.22
C GLY A 67 -4.03 -0.80 -17.10
N GLY A 68 -4.25 -2.05 -17.53
CA GLY A 68 -3.32 -2.79 -18.40
C GLY A 68 -2.30 -3.68 -17.68
N SER A 69 -2.39 -3.82 -16.35
CA SER A 69 -1.62 -4.85 -15.63
C SER A 69 -2.17 -6.25 -15.90
N ALA A 70 -1.29 -7.23 -16.08
CA ALA A 70 -1.67 -8.64 -16.22
C ALA A 70 -2.35 -9.21 -14.94
N LEU A 71 -2.25 -8.49 -13.82
CA LEU A 71 -2.82 -8.89 -12.53
C LEU A 71 -4.18 -8.24 -12.24
N VAL A 72 -4.77 -7.51 -13.20
CA VAL A 72 -6.12 -6.94 -13.04
C VAL A 72 -7.12 -8.07 -12.76
N GLY A 73 -7.89 -7.93 -11.67
CA GLY A 73 -8.85 -8.94 -11.23
C GLY A 73 -8.29 -9.98 -10.26
N MET A 74 -6.97 -9.97 -10.00
CA MET A 74 -6.40 -10.73 -8.88
C MET A 74 -6.57 -9.93 -7.59
N ILE A 75 -6.97 -10.65 -6.54
CA ILE A 75 -7.16 -10.11 -5.19
C ILE A 75 -6.07 -10.72 -4.31
N PHE A 76 -5.39 -9.87 -3.57
CA PHE A 76 -4.32 -10.21 -2.64
C PHE A 76 -4.78 -9.93 -1.21
N GLU A 77 -4.35 -10.74 -0.25
CA GLU A 77 -4.75 -10.56 1.14
C GLU A 77 -4.09 -9.32 1.74
N THR A 78 -2.83 -9.08 1.37
CA THR A 78 -2.03 -7.96 1.88
C THR A 78 -1.45 -7.11 0.75
N LEU A 79 -1.09 -5.86 1.09
CA LEU A 79 -0.34 -5.00 0.18
C LEU A 79 1.04 -5.59 -0.15
N GLU A 80 1.66 -6.31 0.79
CA GLU A 80 2.94 -6.98 0.60
C GLU A 80 2.87 -8.06 -0.48
N GLU A 81 1.85 -8.92 -0.44
CA GLU A 81 1.62 -9.96 -1.47
C GLU A 81 1.42 -9.34 -2.85
N LEU A 82 0.64 -8.25 -2.91
CA LEU A 82 0.45 -7.49 -4.14
C LEU A 82 1.79 -6.95 -4.65
N LEU A 83 2.58 -6.32 -3.78
CA LEU A 83 3.88 -5.74 -4.14
C LEU A 83 4.89 -6.81 -4.60
N LEU A 84 4.91 -7.98 -3.96
CA LEU A 84 5.70 -9.13 -4.40
C LEU A 84 5.32 -9.61 -5.80
N ALA A 85 4.04 -9.54 -6.16
CA ALA A 85 3.56 -9.95 -7.48
C ALA A 85 3.87 -8.93 -8.60
N VAL A 86 3.97 -7.64 -8.26
CA VAL A 86 4.18 -6.55 -9.26
C VAL A 86 5.60 -5.99 -9.32
N SER A 87 6.44 -6.23 -8.32
CA SER A 87 7.77 -5.60 -8.17
C SER A 87 8.84 -6.63 -7.84
N PRO A 88 9.63 -7.09 -8.83
CA PRO A 88 10.79 -7.93 -8.58
C PRO A 88 11.83 -7.28 -7.64
N LEU A 89 11.99 -5.96 -7.68
CA LEU A 89 12.92 -5.24 -6.79
C LEU A 89 12.42 -5.17 -5.36
N TYR A 90 11.09 -5.15 -5.15
CA TYR A 90 10.51 -5.26 -3.82
C TYR A 90 10.92 -6.56 -3.13
N ALA A 91 10.81 -7.69 -3.84
CA ALA A 91 11.22 -9.00 -3.31
C ALA A 91 12.70 -9.03 -2.90
N ALA A 92 13.58 -8.43 -3.71
CA ALA A 92 15.00 -8.32 -3.38
C ALA A 92 15.24 -7.42 -2.15
N LYS A 93 14.50 -6.31 -2.04
CA LYS A 93 14.65 -5.34 -0.95
C LYS A 93 14.10 -5.85 0.38
N GLN A 94 13.07 -6.69 0.35
CA GLN A 94 12.50 -7.30 1.55
C GLN A 94 13.54 -8.11 2.35
N GLY A 95 14.35 -8.91 1.66
CA GLY A 95 15.41 -9.69 2.32
C GLY A 95 16.47 -8.80 2.97
N GLN A 96 16.82 -7.69 2.32
CA GLN A 96 17.78 -6.71 2.87
C GLN A 96 17.22 -6.02 4.11
N GLU A 97 15.95 -5.62 4.09
CA GLU A 97 15.27 -4.98 5.22
C GLU A 97 15.18 -5.92 6.43
N LEU A 98 14.86 -7.20 6.21
CA LEU A 98 14.83 -8.20 7.28
C LEU A 98 16.20 -8.36 7.94
N LEU A 99 17.26 -8.48 7.14
CA LEU A 99 18.63 -8.60 7.65
C LEU A 99 19.04 -7.35 8.44
N ALA A 100 18.77 -6.15 7.91
CA ALA A 100 19.08 -4.90 8.60
C ALA A 100 18.38 -4.78 9.96
N ARG A 101 17.12 -5.22 10.07
CA ARG A 101 16.40 -5.24 11.36
C ARG A 101 16.98 -6.26 12.35
N LEU A 102 17.38 -7.43 11.87
CA LEU A 102 18.03 -8.45 12.71
C LEU A 102 19.37 -7.95 13.26
N GLU A 103 20.17 -7.27 12.44
CA GLU A 103 21.43 -6.65 12.86
C GLU A 103 21.22 -5.57 13.94
N GLN A 104 20.18 -4.73 13.81
CA GLN A 104 19.83 -3.73 14.82
C GLN A 104 19.45 -4.35 16.16
N LEU A 105 18.73 -5.47 16.14
CA LEU A 105 18.37 -6.20 17.37
C LEU A 105 19.58 -6.88 18.01
N SER A 106 20.49 -7.43 17.18
CA SER A 106 21.70 -8.09 17.66
C SER A 106 22.74 -7.14 18.24
N ASN A 107 22.77 -5.88 17.78
CA ASN A 107 23.70 -4.84 18.25
C ASN A 107 23.11 -3.92 19.33
N LYS A 108 21.99 -4.30 19.94
CA LYS A 108 21.40 -3.56 21.05
C LYS A 108 22.17 -3.90 22.35
N PRO A 109 22.81 -2.92 23.02
CA PRO A 109 23.54 -3.16 24.27
C PRO A 109 22.61 -3.53 25.43
#